data_AF-A0A918QWZ3-F1
#
_entry.id   AF-A0A918QWZ3-F1
#
_cell.length_a   1.000
_cell.length_b   1.000
_cell.length_c   1.000
_cell.angle_alpha   90.00
_cell.angle_beta   90.00
_cell.angle_gamma   90.00
#
_symmetry.space_group_name_H-M   'P 1'
#
loop_
_entity.id
_entity.type
_entity.pdbx_description
1 polymer ?
#
loop_
_entity_poly.entity_id
_entity_poly.type
_entity_poly.pdbx_seq_one_letter_code
_entity_poly.pdbx_strand_id
1 'polypeptide(L)'
;MSRSAVPEPSWWREDPERWELLEFDGRYDGDGLPVDACWEDRQQVLHALVREPAPGDGDFARFLLVQETRWHRHSWGFNHSIELAALRVAEERRVEDVWILWEAVCGSFDTWCGLPHHLLLAAGVAATTQYVEDSGHPRRDNLLDHLGKMSRTTDEEVARTLARRRRHYREIIGGTSGK
;
A
#
# COMPACT_ATOMS: atom_id res chain seq x y z
N MET A 1 20.35 17.03 14.92
CA MET A 1 21.22 16.46 13.87
C MET A 1 20.37 16.32 12.63
N SER A 2 20.75 16.93 11.51
CA SER A 2 19.99 16.81 10.26
C SER A 2 20.12 15.35 9.80
N ARG A 3 19.03 14.58 9.82
CA ARG A 3 18.98 13.22 9.27
C ARG A 3 19.38 13.35 7.78
N SER A 4 20.31 12.53 7.29
CA SER A 4 20.64 12.52 5.86
C SER A 4 19.37 12.29 5.05
N ALA A 5 19.22 13.02 3.94
CA ALA A 5 18.10 12.82 3.04
C ALA A 5 18.06 11.34 2.59
N VAL A 6 16.86 10.77 2.56
CA VAL A 6 16.63 9.42 2.04
C VAL A 6 17.13 9.35 0.59
N PRO A 7 17.85 8.28 0.19
CA PRO A 7 18.33 8.13 -1.18
C PRO A 7 17.22 8.26 -2.22
N GLU A 8 17.56 8.80 -3.39
CA GLU A 8 16.63 8.95 -4.51
C GLU A 8 16.08 7.59 -5.00
N PRO A 9 14.88 7.55 -5.62
CA PRO A 9 14.26 6.31 -6.09
C PRO A 9 15.15 5.41 -6.96
N SER A 10 16.04 5.99 -7.78
CA SER A 10 16.98 5.20 -8.59
C SER A 10 17.88 4.30 -7.76
N TRP A 11 18.35 4.78 -6.60
CA TRP A 11 19.23 4.02 -5.72
C TRP A 11 18.54 2.78 -5.15
N TRP A 12 17.23 2.87 -4.83
CA TRP A 12 16.44 1.74 -4.37
C TRP A 12 16.12 0.73 -5.47
N ARG A 13 16.00 1.20 -6.73
CA ARG A 13 15.70 0.36 -7.90
C ARG A 13 16.89 -0.46 -8.37
N GLU A 14 18.11 0.03 -8.16
CA GLU A 14 19.34 -0.64 -8.59
C GLU A 14 19.58 -1.97 -7.90
N ASP A 15 19.12 -2.11 -6.65
CA ASP A 15 19.52 -3.22 -5.78
C ASP A 15 18.42 -3.52 -4.75
N PRO A 16 17.64 -4.59 -4.97
CA PRO A 16 16.57 -5.00 -4.07
C PRO A 16 17.03 -5.39 -2.66
N GLU A 17 18.31 -5.75 -2.45
CA GLU A 17 18.81 -6.06 -1.10
C GLU A 17 18.72 -4.85 -0.18
N ARG A 18 18.83 -3.63 -0.76
CA ARG A 18 18.73 -2.37 0.00
C ARG A 18 17.36 -2.19 0.64
N TRP A 19 16.31 -2.83 0.15
CA TRP A 19 14.96 -2.66 0.68
C TRP A 19 14.87 -3.07 2.16
N GLU A 20 15.75 -3.95 2.64
CA GLU A 20 15.83 -4.34 4.05
C GLU A 20 16.06 -3.15 4.99
N LEU A 21 16.69 -2.07 4.51
CA LEU A 21 16.90 -0.83 5.27
C LEU A 21 15.59 -0.12 5.64
N LEU A 22 14.50 -0.48 4.97
CA LEU A 22 13.16 0.06 5.18
C LEU A 22 12.26 -0.91 5.97
N GLU A 23 12.72 -2.12 6.29
CA GLU A 23 11.92 -3.12 6.97
C GLU A 23 11.42 -2.65 8.34
N PHE A 24 10.16 -2.96 8.65
CA PHE A 24 9.66 -2.81 10.01
C PHE A 24 10.14 -4.00 10.86
N ASP A 25 10.93 -3.70 11.89
CA ASP A 25 11.62 -4.71 12.70
C ASP A 25 10.81 -5.24 13.90
N GLY A 26 9.57 -4.76 14.09
CA GLY A 26 8.66 -5.26 15.12
C GLY A 26 9.08 -4.94 16.56
N ARG A 27 9.95 -3.94 16.76
CA ARG A 27 10.44 -3.58 18.10
C ARG A 27 9.41 -2.79 18.91
N TYR A 28 9.63 -2.82 20.22
CA TYR A 28 8.89 -2.05 21.21
C TYR A 28 9.84 -1.15 22.00
N ASP A 29 9.37 0.01 22.47
CA ASP A 29 10.11 0.86 23.39
C ASP A 29 10.09 0.34 24.83
N GLY A 30 10.70 1.10 25.74
CA GLY A 30 10.76 0.78 27.16
C GLY A 30 9.39 0.75 27.86
N ASP A 31 8.36 1.31 27.25
CA ASP A 31 6.98 1.31 27.75
C ASP A 31 6.12 0.21 27.08
N GLY A 32 6.74 -0.61 26.22
CA GLY A 32 6.05 -1.69 25.50
C GLY A 32 5.18 -1.20 24.34
N LEU A 33 5.38 0.03 23.87
CA LEU A 33 4.71 0.56 22.68
C LEU A 33 5.52 0.21 21.44
N PRO A 34 4.86 -0.12 20.30
CA PRO A 34 5.57 -0.46 19.08
C PRO A 34 6.32 0.76 18.53
N VAL A 35 7.55 0.55 18.09
CA VAL A 35 8.40 1.58 17.50
C VAL A 35 8.85 1.13 16.13
N ASP A 36 8.88 2.08 15.20
CA ASP A 36 9.44 1.89 13.88
C ASP A 36 10.52 2.95 13.63
N ALA A 37 11.79 2.57 13.57
CA ALA A 37 12.85 3.55 13.31
C ALA A 37 12.84 4.06 11.85
N CYS A 38 12.19 3.30 10.95
CA CYS A 38 12.26 3.48 9.50
C CYS A 38 10.96 4.06 8.92
N TRP A 39 9.92 4.37 9.71
CA TRP A 39 8.64 4.85 9.18
C TRP A 39 8.77 6.16 8.38
N GLU A 40 9.58 7.10 8.86
CA GLU A 40 9.83 8.38 8.16
C GLU A 40 10.55 8.16 6.82
N ASP A 41 11.49 7.22 6.79
CA ASP A 41 12.26 6.91 5.59
C ASP A 41 11.37 6.22 4.56
N ARG A 42 10.57 5.23 4.99
CA ARG A 42 9.54 4.60 4.13
C ARG A 42 8.54 5.60 3.59
N GLN A 43 8.07 6.54 4.40
CA GLN A 43 7.14 7.56 3.94
C GLN A 43 7.77 8.44 2.85
N GLN A 44 9.02 8.86 3.03
CA GLN A 44 9.74 9.66 2.03
C GLN A 44 9.95 8.88 0.72
N VAL A 45 10.31 7.60 0.80
CA VAL A 45 10.41 6.72 -0.39
C VAL A 45 9.06 6.63 -1.11
N LEU A 46 7.97 6.37 -0.38
CA LEU A 46 6.62 6.30 -0.96
C LEU A 46 6.22 7.60 -1.65
N HIS A 47 6.53 8.75 -1.04
CA HIS A 47 6.30 10.05 -1.66
C HIS A 47 7.09 10.20 -2.97
N ALA A 48 8.35 9.78 -2.98
CA ALA A 48 9.20 9.83 -4.16
C ALA A 48 8.69 8.91 -5.28
N LEU A 49 8.24 7.69 -4.97
CA LEU A 49 7.63 6.76 -5.94
C LEU A 49 6.32 7.29 -6.55
N VAL A 50 5.53 8.04 -5.78
CA VAL A 50 4.27 8.66 -6.28
C VAL A 50 4.55 9.84 -7.21
N ARG A 51 5.60 10.61 -6.91
CA ARG A 51 6.05 11.76 -7.69
C ARG A 51 6.69 11.32 -9.00
N GLU A 52 7.56 10.31 -8.95
CA GLU A 52 8.34 9.79 -10.08
C GLU A 52 8.14 8.28 -10.25
N PRO A 53 6.94 7.84 -10.70
CA PRO A 53 6.67 6.43 -10.91
C PRO A 53 7.46 5.91 -12.10
N ALA A 54 8.13 4.76 -11.94
CA ALA A 54 8.81 4.06 -13.02
C ALA A 54 8.17 2.70 -13.30
N PRO A 55 8.19 2.24 -14.57
CA PRO A 55 7.88 0.85 -14.87
C PRO A 55 8.84 -0.07 -14.09
N GLY A 56 8.30 -1.11 -13.44
CA GLY A 56 9.11 -2.04 -12.63
C GLY A 56 9.12 -1.74 -11.13
N ASP A 57 8.54 -0.63 -10.67
CA ASP A 57 8.40 -0.32 -9.25
C ASP A 57 7.42 -1.27 -8.50
N GLY A 58 6.75 -2.18 -9.22
CA GLY A 58 5.71 -3.04 -8.66
C GLY A 58 6.21 -3.88 -7.48
N ASP A 59 7.33 -4.58 -7.63
CA ASP A 59 7.81 -5.47 -6.55
C ASP A 59 8.28 -4.68 -5.33
N PHE A 60 8.85 -3.49 -5.56
CA PHE A 60 9.21 -2.58 -4.47
C PHE A 60 7.97 -2.03 -3.75
N ALA A 61 6.91 -1.68 -4.49
CA ALA A 61 5.64 -1.25 -3.91
C ALA A 61 4.98 -2.36 -3.07
N ARG A 62 5.06 -3.63 -3.53
CA ARG A 62 4.59 -4.79 -2.74
C ARG A 62 5.36 -4.93 -1.44
N PHE A 63 6.69 -4.83 -1.51
CA PHE A 63 7.54 -4.86 -0.31
C PHE A 63 7.11 -3.78 0.70
N LEU A 64 6.99 -2.52 0.25
CA LEU A 64 6.59 -1.41 1.11
C LEU A 64 5.20 -1.62 1.72
N LEU A 65 4.23 -2.12 0.94
CA LEU A 65 2.89 -2.43 1.45
C LEU A 65 2.92 -3.49 2.56
N VAL A 66 3.76 -4.53 2.43
CA VAL A 66 3.93 -5.54 3.47
C VAL A 66 4.46 -4.91 4.76
N GLN A 67 5.46 -4.04 4.67
CA GLN A 67 6.03 -3.39 5.86
C GLN A 67 5.01 -2.46 6.53
N GLU A 68 4.31 -1.63 5.75
CA GLU A 68 3.26 -0.75 6.26
C GLU A 68 2.10 -1.54 6.89
N THR A 69 1.72 -2.68 6.31
CA THR A 69 0.70 -3.57 6.88
C THR A 69 1.15 -4.15 8.22
N ARG A 70 2.42 -4.57 8.34
CA ARG A 70 2.97 -5.07 9.60
C ARG A 70 2.99 -3.98 10.67
N TRP A 71 3.39 -2.76 10.33
CA TRP A 71 3.38 -1.63 11.25
C TRP A 71 1.96 -1.34 11.78
N HIS A 72 0.97 -1.23 10.89
CA HIS A 72 -0.42 -0.92 11.26
C HIS A 72 -1.13 -2.04 12.03
N ARG A 73 -0.60 -3.27 12.07
CA ARG A 73 -1.07 -4.32 12.99
C ARG A 73 -0.70 -4.07 14.44
N HIS A 74 0.35 -3.29 14.67
CA HIS A 74 0.90 -3.04 16.00
C HIS A 74 0.54 -1.63 16.49
N SER A 75 0.54 -0.64 15.60
CA SER A 75 0.21 0.75 15.95
C SER A 75 -1.29 1.04 15.85
N TRP A 76 -1.76 1.95 16.69
CA TRP A 76 -3.09 2.55 16.57
C TRP A 76 -3.02 3.77 15.66
N GLY A 77 -4.09 4.04 14.92
CA GLY A 77 -4.22 5.16 14.01
C GLY A 77 -3.90 4.82 12.56
N PHE A 78 -4.36 5.70 11.67
CA PHE A 78 -4.18 5.57 10.23
C PHE A 78 -3.09 6.52 9.74
N ASN A 79 -2.02 5.97 9.14
CA ASN A 79 -1.03 6.76 8.41
C ASN A 79 -1.24 6.59 6.91
N HIS A 80 -1.24 7.69 6.16
CA HIS A 80 -1.42 7.68 4.71
C HIS A 80 -0.31 6.95 3.94
N SER A 81 0.84 6.63 4.56
CA SER A 81 1.88 5.79 3.97
C SER A 81 1.33 4.44 3.46
N ILE A 82 0.45 3.77 4.22
CA ILE A 82 -0.14 2.50 3.77
C ILE A 82 -1.07 2.68 2.56
N GLU A 83 -1.80 3.80 2.48
CA GLU A 83 -2.64 4.10 1.32
C GLU A 83 -1.78 4.38 0.08
N LEU A 84 -0.64 5.08 0.22
CA LEU A 84 0.30 5.30 -0.89
C LEU A 84 0.88 3.99 -1.42
N ALA A 85 1.29 3.09 -0.52
CA ALA A 85 1.81 1.78 -0.89
C ALA A 85 0.72 0.94 -1.59
N ALA A 86 -0.48 0.87 -1.01
CA ALA A 86 -1.62 0.14 -1.58
C ALA A 86 -2.03 0.69 -2.95
N LEU A 87 -2.02 2.02 -3.12
CA LEU A 87 -2.32 2.67 -4.40
C LEU A 87 -1.30 2.28 -5.47
N ARG A 88 0.00 2.29 -5.15
CA ARG A 88 1.04 1.89 -6.11
C ARG A 88 0.95 0.43 -6.51
N VAL A 89 0.67 -0.46 -5.56
CA VAL A 89 0.41 -1.88 -5.85
C VAL A 89 -0.82 -2.02 -6.76
N ALA A 90 -1.93 -1.37 -6.43
CA ALA A 90 -3.16 -1.44 -7.23
C ALA A 90 -2.98 -0.91 -8.66
N GLU A 91 -2.15 0.12 -8.85
CA GLU A 91 -1.84 0.68 -10.17
C GLU A 91 -1.07 -0.28 -11.09
N GLU A 92 -0.42 -1.33 -10.57
CA GLU A 92 0.20 -2.40 -11.37
C GLU A 92 -0.83 -3.33 -12.02
N ARG A 93 -2.07 -3.34 -11.51
CA ARG A 93 -3.19 -4.14 -12.03
C ARG A 93 -2.90 -5.63 -12.17
N ARG A 94 -2.06 -6.21 -11.31
CA ARG A 94 -1.86 -7.66 -11.24
C ARG A 94 -2.94 -8.27 -10.38
N VAL A 95 -3.59 -9.33 -10.85
CA VAL A 95 -4.74 -9.92 -10.16
C VAL A 95 -4.31 -10.60 -8.86
N GLU A 96 -3.08 -11.11 -8.82
CA GLU A 96 -2.46 -11.75 -7.67
C GLU A 96 -2.31 -10.80 -6.48
N ASP A 97 -2.21 -9.50 -6.73
CA ASP A 97 -2.04 -8.47 -5.71
C ASP A 97 -3.27 -8.29 -4.82
N VAL A 98 -4.42 -8.84 -5.22
CA VAL A 98 -5.64 -8.81 -4.41
C VAL A 98 -5.39 -9.35 -2.99
N TRP A 99 -4.51 -10.33 -2.84
CA TRP A 99 -4.21 -10.93 -1.53
C TRP A 99 -3.40 -10.00 -0.63
N ILE A 100 -2.37 -9.36 -1.15
CA ILE A 100 -1.57 -8.42 -0.35
C ILE A 100 -2.37 -7.14 -0.04
N LEU A 101 -3.25 -6.72 -0.95
CA LEU A 101 -4.18 -5.61 -0.70
C LEU A 101 -5.23 -5.99 0.34
N TRP A 102 -5.72 -7.23 0.32
CA TRP A 102 -6.64 -7.74 1.34
C TRP A 102 -5.99 -7.84 2.71
N GLU A 103 -4.75 -8.33 2.79
CA GLU A 103 -3.98 -8.32 4.04
C GLU A 103 -3.79 -6.90 4.61
N ALA A 104 -3.61 -5.90 3.74
CA ALA A 104 -3.50 -4.50 4.14
C ALA A 104 -4.83 -3.95 4.65
N VAL A 105 -5.93 -4.19 3.93
CA VAL A 105 -7.30 -3.78 4.36
C VAL A 105 -7.63 -4.39 5.72
N CYS A 106 -7.36 -5.69 5.90
CA CYS A 106 -7.62 -6.39 7.16
C CYS A 106 -6.53 -6.21 8.23
N GLY A 107 -5.53 -5.36 8.03
CA GLY A 107 -4.40 -5.18 8.94
C GLY A 107 -4.82 -4.75 10.35
N SER A 108 -5.73 -3.79 10.44
CA SER A 108 -6.33 -3.31 11.68
C SER A 108 -7.73 -2.72 11.42
N PHE A 109 -8.41 -2.30 12.49
CA PHE A 109 -9.66 -1.54 12.35
C PHE A 109 -9.45 -0.23 11.58
N ASP A 110 -8.34 0.45 11.82
CA ASP A 110 -8.02 1.72 11.16
C ASP A 110 -7.77 1.54 9.67
N THR A 111 -7.06 0.47 9.27
CA THR A 111 -6.85 0.18 7.84
C THR A 111 -8.14 -0.26 7.16
N TRP A 112 -9.00 -1.00 7.87
CA TRP A 112 -10.32 -1.38 7.36
C TRP A 112 -11.19 -0.14 7.11
N CYS A 113 -11.16 0.85 7.99
CA CYS A 113 -11.93 2.08 7.81
C CYS A 113 -11.28 3.07 6.84
N GLY A 114 -9.95 3.09 6.75
CA GLY A 114 -9.20 4.12 6.03
C GLY A 114 -8.83 3.75 4.59
N LEU A 115 -8.54 2.48 4.30
CA LEU A 115 -8.11 2.06 2.96
C LEU A 115 -9.29 2.01 1.98
N PRO A 116 -9.13 2.52 0.74
CA PRO A 116 -10.18 2.38 -0.26
C PRO A 116 -10.32 0.93 -0.71
N HIS A 117 -11.42 0.26 -0.34
CA HIS A 117 -11.67 -1.14 -0.70
C HIS A 117 -11.73 -1.39 -2.22
N HIS A 118 -12.03 -0.36 -3.01
CA HIS A 118 -12.01 -0.43 -4.48
C HIS A 118 -10.64 -0.84 -5.04
N LEU A 119 -9.55 -0.65 -4.28
CA LEU A 119 -8.21 -1.07 -4.68
C LEU A 119 -8.13 -2.60 -4.86
N LEU A 120 -8.93 -3.39 -4.13
CA LEU A 120 -8.98 -4.84 -4.29
C LEU A 120 -9.36 -5.27 -5.70
N LEU A 121 -10.14 -4.44 -6.41
CA LEU A 121 -10.68 -4.73 -7.74
C LEU A 121 -9.85 -4.08 -8.87
N ALA A 122 -8.64 -3.61 -8.59
CA ALA A 122 -7.85 -2.80 -9.53
C ALA A 122 -7.43 -3.55 -10.82
N ALA A 123 -7.30 -4.88 -10.76
CA ALA A 123 -7.06 -5.73 -11.93
C ALA A 123 -8.32 -5.94 -12.80
N GLY A 124 -9.47 -5.50 -12.31
CA GLY A 124 -10.78 -5.63 -12.95
C GLY A 124 -11.74 -6.46 -12.11
N VAL A 125 -13.02 -6.08 -12.06
CA VAL A 125 -14.02 -6.70 -11.18
C VAL A 125 -14.20 -8.18 -11.47
N ALA A 126 -14.50 -8.53 -12.72
CA ALA A 126 -14.73 -9.92 -13.12
C ALA A 126 -13.45 -10.77 -12.98
N ALA A 127 -12.31 -10.24 -13.43
CA ALA A 127 -11.03 -10.94 -13.36
C ALA A 127 -10.61 -11.23 -11.91
N THR A 128 -10.77 -10.25 -11.02
CA THR A 128 -10.43 -10.41 -9.59
C THR A 128 -11.35 -11.43 -8.93
N THR A 129 -12.67 -11.33 -9.12
CA THR A 129 -13.63 -12.26 -8.53
C THR A 129 -13.35 -13.69 -8.98
N GLN A 130 -13.16 -13.92 -10.29
CA GLN A 130 -12.85 -15.25 -10.83
C GLN A 130 -11.54 -15.80 -10.26
N TYR A 131 -10.48 -14.98 -10.22
CA TYR A 131 -9.20 -15.40 -9.66
C TYR A 131 -9.30 -15.81 -8.19
N VAL A 132 -10.08 -15.06 -7.40
CA VAL A 132 -10.32 -15.40 -6.00
C VAL A 132 -11.12 -16.70 -5.89
N GLU A 133 -12.18 -16.88 -6.67
CA GLU A 133 -12.99 -18.11 -6.70
C GLU A 133 -12.14 -19.36 -7.00
N ASP A 134 -11.25 -19.26 -7.98
CA ASP A 134 -10.37 -20.36 -8.40
C ASP A 134 -9.17 -20.58 -7.47
N SER A 135 -8.95 -19.68 -6.51
CA SER A 135 -7.82 -19.79 -5.59
C SER A 135 -8.04 -20.86 -4.51
N GLY A 136 -6.94 -21.50 -4.10
CA GLY A 136 -6.89 -22.34 -2.89
C GLY A 136 -6.60 -21.55 -1.61
N HIS A 137 -6.78 -20.22 -1.60
CA HIS A 137 -6.34 -19.37 -0.50
C HIS A 137 -7.23 -19.56 0.74
N PRO A 138 -6.67 -19.70 1.97
CA PRO A 138 -7.46 -19.96 3.17
C PRO A 138 -8.47 -18.85 3.52
N ARG A 139 -8.26 -17.64 3.03
CA ARG A 139 -9.17 -16.49 3.22
C ARG A 139 -10.11 -16.23 2.03
N ARG A 140 -10.20 -17.17 1.08
CA ARG A 140 -11.03 -17.04 -0.11
C ARG A 140 -12.46 -16.64 0.23
N ASP A 141 -13.12 -17.42 1.07
CA ASP A 141 -14.56 -17.23 1.32
C ASP A 141 -14.83 -15.87 1.99
N ASN A 142 -13.92 -15.40 2.86
CA ASN A 142 -14.01 -14.08 3.48
C ASN A 142 -13.89 -12.95 2.45
N LEU A 143 -12.96 -13.07 1.50
CA LEU A 143 -12.79 -12.08 0.46
C LEU A 143 -13.98 -12.11 -0.51
N LEU A 144 -14.48 -13.27 -0.91
CA LEU A 144 -15.66 -13.38 -1.79
C LEU A 144 -16.91 -12.78 -1.14
N ASP A 145 -17.16 -13.03 0.14
CA ASP A 145 -18.26 -12.39 0.88
C ASP A 145 -18.12 -10.85 0.86
N HIS A 146 -16.89 -10.36 1.06
CA HIS A 146 -16.62 -8.93 0.99
C HIS A 146 -16.84 -8.34 -0.42
N LEU A 147 -16.33 -9.00 -1.47
CA LEU A 147 -16.53 -8.57 -2.85
C LEU A 147 -18.02 -8.64 -3.25
N GLY A 148 -18.78 -9.60 -2.72
CA GLY A 148 -20.23 -9.69 -2.92
C GLY A 148 -20.98 -8.46 -2.39
N LYS A 149 -20.53 -7.88 -1.27
CA LYS A 149 -21.06 -6.62 -0.72
C LYS A 149 -20.74 -5.42 -1.62
N MET A 150 -19.73 -5.54 -2.47
CA MET A 150 -19.32 -4.57 -3.48
C MET A 150 -19.85 -4.90 -4.89
N SER A 151 -20.87 -5.77 -5.01
CA SER A 151 -21.39 -6.25 -6.30
C SER A 151 -21.90 -5.18 -7.28
N ARG A 152 -22.13 -3.94 -6.82
CA ARG A 152 -22.51 -2.81 -7.67
C ARG A 152 -21.31 -2.04 -8.22
N THR A 153 -20.10 -2.31 -7.72
CA THR A 153 -18.88 -1.64 -8.14
C THR A 153 -18.53 -2.01 -9.56
N THR A 154 -18.26 -1.01 -10.41
CA THR A 154 -17.82 -1.21 -11.79
C THR A 154 -16.34 -0.90 -11.97
N ASP A 155 -15.74 -1.42 -13.05
CA ASP A 155 -14.35 -1.10 -13.43
C ASP A 155 -14.13 0.40 -13.61
N GLU A 156 -15.14 1.12 -14.09
CA GLU A 156 -15.11 2.57 -14.27
C GLU A 156 -15.03 3.30 -12.92
N GLU A 157 -15.75 2.83 -11.91
CA GLU A 157 -15.71 3.38 -10.56
C GLU A 157 -14.37 3.10 -9.87
N VAL A 158 -13.80 1.91 -10.08
CA VAL A 158 -12.46 1.55 -9.61
C VAL A 158 -11.42 2.47 -10.26
N ALA A 159 -11.45 2.60 -11.59
CA ALA A 159 -10.54 3.48 -12.33
C ALA A 159 -10.66 4.95 -11.89
N ARG A 160 -11.88 5.44 -11.67
CA ARG A 160 -12.15 6.79 -11.15
C ARG A 160 -11.58 6.97 -9.74
N THR A 161 -11.71 5.96 -8.88
CA THR A 161 -11.18 5.99 -7.52
C THR A 161 -9.65 6.06 -7.53
N LEU A 162 -8.98 5.20 -8.31
CA LEU A 162 -7.53 5.21 -8.49
C LEU A 162 -7.04 6.58 -8.98
N ALA A 163 -7.65 7.10 -10.05
CA ALA A 163 -7.29 8.40 -10.61
C ALA A 163 -7.48 9.56 -9.62
N ARG A 164 -8.59 9.56 -8.87
CA ARG A 164 -8.87 10.57 -7.83
C ARG A 164 -7.83 10.53 -6.72
N ARG A 165 -7.50 9.34 -6.20
CA ARG A 165 -6.51 9.17 -5.13
C ARG A 165 -5.11 9.56 -5.59
N ARG A 166 -4.70 9.13 -6.80
CA ARG A 166 -3.42 9.54 -7.40
C ARG A 166 -3.30 11.05 -7.52
N ARG A 167 -4.36 11.72 -8.00
CA ARG A 167 -4.38 13.18 -8.13
C ARG A 167 -4.24 13.87 -6.77
N HIS A 168 -5.03 13.43 -5.79
CA HIS A 168 -5.00 13.96 -4.43
C HIS A 168 -3.59 13.91 -3.81
N TYR A 169 -2.92 12.76 -3.90
CA TYR A 169 -1.58 12.62 -3.35
C TYR A 169 -0.52 13.41 -4.11
N ARG A 170 -0.65 13.52 -5.45
CA ARG A 170 0.22 14.41 -6.22
C ARG A 170 0.07 15.87 -5.83
N GLU A 171 -1.15 16.33 -5.55
CA GLU A 171 -1.41 17.70 -5.09
C GLU A 171 -0.81 17.94 -3.70
N ILE A 172 -0.99 17.00 -2.76
CA ILE A 172 -0.45 17.11 -1.40
C ILE A 172 1.09 17.10 -1.41
N ILE A 173 1.70 16.15 -2.13
CA ILE A 173 3.16 15.97 -2.17
C ILE A 173 3.82 17.06 -3.03
N GLY A 174 3.18 17.48 -4.13
CA GLY A 174 3.68 18.56 -4.98
C GLY A 174 3.52 19.95 -4.36
N GLY A 175 2.46 20.17 -3.58
CA GLY A 175 2.20 21.42 -2.87
C GLY A 175 3.08 21.66 -1.65
N THR A 176 3.78 20.63 -1.16
CA THR A 176 4.71 20.73 -0.02
C THR A 176 6.13 21.17 -0.41
N SER A 177 6.44 21.34 -1.70
CA SER A 177 7.70 21.94 -2.17
C SER A 177 7.70 23.48 -2.19
N GLY A 178 6.69 24.13 -1.58
CA GLY A 178 6.47 25.58 -1.66
C GLY A 178 6.25 26.30 -0.33
N LYS A 179 6.85 25.83 0.77
CA LYS A 179 6.93 26.59 2.04
C LYS A 179 8.29 26.45 2.69
#